data_AF-J4V210-F1
#
_entry.id   AF-J4V210-F1
#
_cell.length_a   1.000
_cell.length_b   1.000
_cell.length_c   1.000
_cell.angle_alpha   90.00
_cell.angle_beta   90.00
_cell.angle_gamma   90.00
#
_symmetry.space_group_name_H-M   'P 1'
#
loop_
_entity.id
_entity.type
_entity.pdbx_description
1 polymer ?
#
loop_
_entity_poly.entity_id
_entity_poly.type
_entity_poly.pdbx_seq_one_letter_code
_entity_poly.pdbx_strand_id
1 'polypeptide(L)' 'MAKLHFFYSTMNAGKSTSLLQSNHNYLENNLETLLFLPKENISFNEGKIVQE' A
#
# COMPACT_ATOMS: atom_id res chain seq x y z
N MET A 1 -17.42 -4.55 -9.55
CA MET A 1 -16.49 -4.72 -10.68
C MET A 1 -15.08 -4.80 -10.14
N ALA A 2 -14.29 -5.79 -10.56
CA ALA A 2 -12.87 -5.86 -10.23
C ALA A 2 -12.07 -4.86 -11.09
N LYS A 3 -11.05 -4.24 -10.51
CA LYS A 3 -10.13 -3.30 -11.19
C LYS A 3 -8.70 -3.58 -10.72
N LEU A 4 -7.74 -3.40 -11.62
CA LEU A 4 -6.31 -3.49 -11.33
C LEU A 4 -5.67 -2.12 -11.55
N HIS A 5 -5.03 -1.60 -10.51
CA HIS A 5 -4.32 -0.31 -10.56
C HIS A 5 -2.81 -0.56 -10.39
N PHE A 6 -1.99 0.06 -11.23
CA PHE A 6 -0.53 -0.04 -11.15
C PHE A 6 0.06 1.33 -10.84
N PHE A 7 0.77 1.43 -9.71
CA PHE A 7 1.45 2.65 -9.29
C PHE A 7 2.96 2.48 -9.48
N TYR A 8 3.51 3.12 -10.52
CA TYR A 8 4.94 3.09 -10.83
C TYR A 8 5.50 4.52 -10.93
N SER A 9 6.57 4.77 -10.20
CA SER A 9 7.27 6.06 -10.14
C SER A 9 8.58 5.91 -9.35
N THR A 10 9.38 6.97 -9.30
CA THR A 10 10.63 7.04 -8.54
C THR A 10 10.41 6.90 -7.02
N MET A 11 11.49 6.66 -6.27
CA MET A 11 11.50 6.73 -4.81
C MET A 11 10.99 8.11 -4.34
N ASN A 12 10.32 8.14 -3.20
CA ASN A 12 9.67 9.27 -2.55
C ASN A 12 8.52 9.93 -3.32
N ALA A 13 8.09 9.39 -4.46
CA ALA A 13 6.96 9.90 -5.24
C ALA A 13 5.57 9.62 -4.64
N GLY A 14 5.49 9.06 -3.43
CA GLY A 14 4.23 8.85 -2.70
C GLY A 14 3.46 7.57 -3.05
N LYS A 15 4.10 6.56 -3.65
CA LYS A 15 3.45 5.28 -4.02
C LYS A 15 2.82 4.58 -2.81
N SER A 16 3.57 4.44 -1.72
CA SER A 16 3.08 3.85 -0.46
C SER A 16 1.92 4.66 0.12
N THR A 17 1.98 5.99 0.02
CA THR A 17 0.92 6.89 0.47
C THR A 17 -0.39 6.65 -0.29
N SER A 18 -0.34 6.54 -1.62
CA SER A 18 -1.54 6.25 -2.43
C SER A 18 -2.14 4.87 -2.13
N LEU A 19 -1.31 3.85 -1.87
CA LEU A 19 -1.78 2.54 -1.44
C LEU A 19 -2.49 2.61 -0.09
N LEU A 20 -1.90 3.26 0.91
CA LEU A 20 -2.47 3.38 2.25
C LEU A 20 -3.74 4.25 2.28
N GLN A 21 -3.80 5.30 1.47
CA GLN A 21 -5.03 6.09 1.29
C GLN A 21 -6.15 5.25 0.69
N SER A 22 -5.84 4.42 -0.32
CA SER A 22 -6.81 3.50 -0.90
C SER A 22 -7.32 2.51 0.14
N ASN A 23 -6.41 1.90 0.91
CA ASN A 23 -6.75 1.00 2.02
C ASN A 23 -7.67 1.67 3.04
N HIS A 24 -7.33 2.88 3.48
CA HIS A 24 -8.15 3.65 4.41
C HIS A 24 -9.55 3.91 3.84
N ASN A 25 -9.66 4.34 2.59
CA ASN A 25 -10.95 4.56 1.94
C ASN A 25 -11.81 3.29 1.88
N TYR A 26 -11.22 2.12 1.60
CA TYR A 26 -11.95 0.86 1.62
C TYR A 26 -12.48 0.53 3.02
N LEU A 27 -11.63 0.69 4.05
CA LEU A 27 -12.02 0.46 5.45
C LEU A 27 -13.14 1.41 5.89
N GLU A 28 -13.07 2.71 5.55
CA GLU A 28 -14.12 3.71 5.83
C GLU A 28 -15.47 3.35 5.17
N ASN A 29 -15.43 2.59 4.06
CA ASN A 29 -16.63 2.08 3.39
C ASN A 29 -17.06 0.70 3.90
N ASN A 30 -16.58 0.24 5.06
CA ASN A 30 -16.86 -1.06 5.66
C ASN A 30 -16.45 -2.25 4.78
N LEU A 31 -15.38 -2.10 3.98
CA LEU A 31 -14.80 -3.16 3.17
C LEU A 31 -13.52 -3.67 3.81
N GLU A 32 -13.29 -4.98 3.71
CA GLU A 32 -12.07 -5.61 4.20
C GLU A 32 -10.95 -5.54 3.14
N THR A 33 -9.72 -5.35 3.62
CA THR A 33 -8.53 -5.23 2.78
C THR A 33 -7.40 -6.11 3.28
N LEU A 34 -6.57 -6.57 2.36
CA LEU A 34 -5.31 -7.28 2.65
C LEU A 34 -4.16 -6.49 2.06
N LEU A 35 -3.13 -6.27 2.89
CA LEU A 35 -1.91 -5.58 2.50
C LEU A 35 -0.76 -6.56 2.50
N PHE A 36 0.05 -6.53 1.43
CA PHE A 36 1.19 -7.41 1.25
C PHE A 36 2.47 -6.58 1.12
N LEU A 37 3.55 -7.11 1.68
CA LEU A 37 4.91 -6.59 1.52
C LEU A 37 5.81 -7.71 0.97
N PRO A 38 6.79 -7.37 0.12
CA PRO A 38 7.87 -8.29 -0.20
C PRO A 38 8.58 -8.73 1.07
N LYS A 39 9.04 -9.99 1.11
CA LYS A 39 9.69 -10.56 2.30
C LYS A 39 10.94 -9.76 2.69
N GLU A 40 11.62 -9.21 1.71
CA GLU A 40 12.84 -8.42 1.83
C GLU A 40 12.60 -7.11 2.59
N ASN A 41 11.40 -6.51 2.45
CA ASN A 41 11.08 -5.23 3.09
C ASN A 41 10.61 -5.41 4.55
N ILE A 42 10.23 -6.63 4.95
CA ILE A 42 9.78 -6.90 6.32
C ILE A 42 10.90 -6.61 7.33
N SER A 43 12.15 -6.95 7.00
CA SER A 43 13.31 -6.66 7.86
C SER A 43 13.68 -5.19 7.96
N PHE A 44 13.38 -4.40 6.91
CA PHE A 44 13.78 -2.98 6.87
C PHE A 44 12.82 -2.09 7.68
N ASN A 45 11.52 -2.39 7.65
CA ASN A 45 10.48 -1.54 8.23
C ASN A 45 9.64 -2.24 9.32
N GLU A 46 10.14 -3.31 9.93
CA GLU A 46 9.41 -4.10 10.95
C GLU A 46 8.04 -4.59 10.45
N GLY A 47 7.93 -4.90 9.16
CA GLY A 47 6.66 -5.29 8.53
C GLY A 47 5.64 -4.16 8.34
N LYS A 48 6.04 -2.89 8.53
CA LYS A 48 5.19 -1.71 8.25
C LYS A 48 5.39 -1.25 6.82
N ILE A 49 4.31 -0.79 6.18
CA ILE A 49 4.38 -0.08 4.91
C ILE A 49 4.74 1.37 5.21
N VAL A 50 5.94 1.79 4.82
CA VAL A 50 6.40 3.18 4.91
C VAL A 50 6.62 3.74 3.52
N GLN A 51 6.79 5.06 3.46
CA GLN A 51 7.15 5.74 2.24
C GLN A 51 8.62 5.45 1.89
N GLU A 52 8.83 4.92 0.68
CA GLU A 52 10.14 4.79 0.03
C GLU A 52 10.24 5.74 -1.16
#